data_AF-A0A7H4MQW7-F1
#
_entry.id   AF-A0A7H4MQW7-F1
#
_cell.length_a   1.000
_cell.length_b   1.000
_cell.length_c   1.000
_cell.angle_alpha   90.00
_cell.angle_beta   90.00
_cell.angle_gamma   90.00
#
_symmetry.space_group_name_H-M   'P 1'
#
loop_
_entity.id
_entity.type
_entity.pdbx_description
1 polymer ?
#
loop_
_entity_poly.entity_id
_entity_poly.type
_entity_poly.pdbx_seq_one_letter_code
_entity_poly.pdbx_strand_id
1 'polypeptide(L)'
;MVPPGRGVWLPAGTPHALRMTGNVAARTLFIDPLARADLPAGCQIVQITPLLRELIVSSLGLAECYAPASRDERIYELILDEIRGMAILPFGLPEPQSDTLRRLCQQVREAPGKAWSSGQAAKVCSMSERTLNAIFSSRLA
;
A
#
# COMPACT_ATOMS: atom_id res chain seq x y z
N MET A 1 3.28 -0.65 -6.22
CA MET A 1 3.41 0.81 -6.04
C MET A 1 2.27 1.26 -5.13
N VAL A 2 2.54 2.07 -4.10
CA VAL A 2 1.50 2.55 -3.16
C VAL A 2 1.10 3.97 -3.59
N PRO A 3 -0.17 4.20 -3.98
CA PRO A 3 -0.65 5.53 -4.33
C PRO A 3 -0.57 6.53 -3.17
N PRO A 4 -0.49 7.85 -3.45
CA PRO A 4 -0.65 8.89 -2.44
C PRO A 4 -1.94 8.73 -1.63
N GLY A 5 -1.89 9.01 -0.32
CA GLY A 5 -3.04 8.86 0.58
C GLY A 5 -3.36 7.42 0.99
N ARG A 6 -2.55 6.45 0.58
CA ARG A 6 -2.64 5.05 1.03
C ARG A 6 -1.44 4.69 1.89
N GLY A 7 -1.65 3.79 2.84
CA GLY A 7 -0.63 3.24 3.71
C GLY A 7 -0.41 1.75 3.47
N VAL A 8 0.69 1.23 4.00
CA VAL A 8 0.93 -0.21 4.10
C VAL A 8 0.96 -0.54 5.58
N TRP A 9 0.09 -1.47 5.99
CA TRP A 9 0.15 -2.08 7.31
C TRP A 9 1.02 -3.33 7.26
N LEU A 10 1.96 -3.42 8.21
CA LEU A 10 2.87 -4.55 8.37
C LEU A 10 2.83 -5.01 9.82
N PRO A 11 2.43 -6.26 10.10
CA PRO A 11 2.57 -6.83 11.44
C PRO A 11 4.02 -6.83 11.91
N ALA A 12 4.22 -6.76 13.24
CA ALA A 12 5.55 -6.81 13.84
C ALA A 12 6.33 -8.05 13.37
N GLY A 13 7.63 -7.88 13.11
CA GLY A 13 8.50 -8.98 12.64
C GLY A 13 8.36 -9.36 11.17
N THR A 14 7.50 -8.69 10.40
CA THR A 14 7.36 -8.94 8.95
C THR A 14 8.61 -8.50 8.19
N PRO A 15 9.34 -9.42 7.51
CA PRO A 15 10.43 -9.04 6.62
C PRO A 15 9.89 -8.23 5.44
N HIS A 16 10.44 -7.04 5.21
CA HIS A 16 10.01 -6.16 4.13
C HIS A 16 11.19 -5.35 3.59
N ALA A 17 11.03 -4.87 2.36
CA ALA A 17 11.96 -3.93 1.74
C ALA A 17 11.17 -2.75 1.19
N LEU A 18 11.65 -1.53 1.44
CA LEU A 18 11.03 -0.31 0.99
C LEU A 18 11.90 0.36 -0.08
N ARG A 19 11.31 0.66 -1.23
CA ARG A 19 11.93 1.46 -2.28
C ARG A 19 11.08 2.70 -2.56
N MET A 20 11.66 3.87 -2.38
CA MET A 20 11.03 5.15 -2.72
C MET A 20 11.56 5.61 -4.09
N THR A 21 10.66 6.03 -4.97
CA THR A 21 11.01 6.53 -6.30
C THR A 21 10.44 7.93 -6.47
N GLY A 22 11.30 8.92 -6.76
CA GLY A 22 10.91 10.32 -6.88
C GLY A 22 10.93 11.05 -5.52
N ASN A 23 10.28 12.23 -5.47
CA ASN A 23 10.18 13.03 -4.26
C ASN A 23 9.02 12.52 -3.37
N VAL A 24 9.33 11.68 -2.39
CA VAL A 24 8.35 11.02 -1.52
C VAL A 24 8.59 11.42 -0.07
N ALA A 25 7.59 12.07 0.55
CA ALA A 25 7.54 12.25 1.99
C ALA A 25 6.80 11.07 2.63
N ALA A 26 7.54 10.02 3.01
CA ALA A 26 6.97 8.92 3.76
C ALA A 26 6.86 9.24 5.26
N ARG A 27 5.83 8.70 5.91
CA ARG A 27 5.66 8.71 7.36
C ARG A 27 5.40 7.29 7.81
N THR A 28 6.06 6.90 8.89
CA THR A 28 6.00 5.54 9.43
C THR A 28 5.64 5.64 10.89
N LEU A 29 4.57 4.94 11.28
CA LEU A 29 4.24 4.73 12.69
C LEU A 29 4.78 3.37 13.11
N PHE A 30 5.51 3.34 14.22
CA PHE A 30 5.86 2.11 14.91
C PHE A 30 4.90 1.96 16.09
N ILE A 31 4.24 0.81 16.16
CA ILE A 31 3.21 0.54 17.16
C ILE A 31 3.65 -0.72 17.90
N ASP A 32 3.64 -0.65 19.23
CA ASP A 32 3.86 -1.83 20.05
C ASP A 32 2.77 -2.87 19.72
N PRO A 33 3.12 -4.12 19.35
CA PRO A 33 2.13 -5.15 19.07
C PRO A 33 1.19 -5.44 20.26
N LEU A 34 1.57 -5.05 21.49
CA LEU A 34 0.77 -5.16 22.69
C LEU A 34 -0.08 -3.91 22.97
N ALA A 35 0.03 -2.85 22.16
CA ALA A 35 -0.76 -1.63 22.33
C ALA A 35 -2.27 -1.91 22.22
N ARG A 36 -2.67 -2.77 21.28
CA ARG A 36 -4.04 -3.29 21.16
C ARG A 36 -4.08 -4.70 20.58
N ALA A 37 -5.00 -5.52 21.10
CA ALA A 37 -5.18 -6.92 20.69
C ALA A 37 -5.89 -7.09 19.33
N ASP A 38 -6.54 -6.04 18.82
CA ASP A 38 -7.39 -6.08 17.62
C ASP A 38 -6.79 -5.33 16.42
N LEU A 39 -5.48 -5.11 16.45
CA LEU A 39 -4.75 -4.60 15.29
C LEU A 39 -4.70 -5.67 14.17
N PRO A 40 -4.66 -5.27 12.89
CA PRO A 40 -4.70 -6.22 11.79
C PRO A 40 -3.52 -7.21 11.81
N ALA A 41 -3.81 -8.51 11.67
CA ALA A 41 -2.81 -9.57 11.74
C ALA A 41 -2.06 -9.83 10.41
N GLY A 42 -2.50 -9.23 9.31
CA GLY A 42 -1.96 -9.47 7.97
C GLY A 42 -1.41 -8.22 7.31
N CYS A 43 -0.48 -8.39 6.37
CA CYS A 43 0.00 -7.30 5.53
C CYS A 43 -1.10 -6.80 4.59
N GLN A 44 -1.32 -5.50 4.51
CA GLN A 44 -2.39 -4.95 3.69
C GLN A 44 -2.16 -3.49 3.29
N ILE A 45 -2.73 -3.10 2.15
CA ILE A 45 -2.86 -1.68 1.82
C ILE A 45 -4.12 -1.14 2.47
N VAL A 46 -3.97 0.01 3.12
CA VAL A 46 -5.03 0.65 3.88
C VAL A 46 -5.29 2.03 3.33
N GLN A 47 -6.56 2.44 3.36
CA GLN A 47 -6.92 3.82 3.12
C GLN A 47 -6.58 4.66 4.35
N ILE A 48 -5.81 5.73 4.18
CA ILE A 48 -5.54 6.69 5.25
C ILE A 48 -6.63 7.74 5.23
N THR A 49 -7.45 7.79 6.28
CA THR A 49 -8.49 8.82 6.43
C THR A 49 -7.83 10.20 6.59
N PRO A 50 -8.52 11.30 6.23
CA PRO A 50 -8.02 12.64 6.52
C PRO A 50 -7.71 12.85 8.00
N LEU A 51 -8.53 12.30 8.90
CA LEU A 51 -8.32 12.38 10.34
C LEU A 51 -7.03 11.66 10.77
N LEU A 52 -6.87 10.38 10.39
CA LEU A 52 -5.66 9.62 10.68
C LEU A 52 -4.41 10.30 10.13
N ARG A 53 -4.49 10.89 8.93
CA ARG A 53 -3.37 11.66 8.36
C ARG A 53 -2.95 12.82 9.27
N GLU A 54 -3.89 13.65 9.72
CA GLU A 54 -3.57 14.79 10.58
C GLU A 54 -3.09 14.35 11.98
N LEU A 55 -3.62 13.23 12.50
CA LEU A 55 -3.12 12.65 13.75
C LEU A 55 -1.68 12.17 13.61
N ILE A 56 -1.33 11.48 12.52
CA ILE A 56 0.05 11.08 12.21
C ILE A 56 0.94 12.31 12.16
N VAL A 57 0.53 13.37 11.44
CA VAL A 57 1.33 14.61 11.34
C VAL A 57 1.50 15.26 12.71
N SER A 58 0.45 15.35 13.52
CA SER A 58 0.51 15.90 14.87
C SER A 58 1.41 15.08 15.79
N SER A 59 1.47 13.75 15.61
CA SER A 59 2.27 12.85 16.45
C SER A 59 3.79 13.03 16.26
N LEU A 60 4.23 13.59 15.14
CA LEU A 60 5.66 13.75 14.81
C LEU A 60 6.41 14.67 15.78
N GLY A 61 5.70 15.58 16.46
CA GLY A 61 6.27 16.49 17.45
C GLY A 61 6.04 16.04 18.90
N LEU A 62 5.39 14.90 19.12
CA LEU A 62 5.08 14.41 20.46
C LEU A 62 6.24 13.57 21.02
N ALA A 63 6.38 13.59 22.34
CA ALA A 63 7.35 12.74 23.02
C ALA A 63 6.84 11.30 23.11
N GLU A 64 7.77 10.34 23.01
CA GLU A 64 7.45 8.91 23.18
C GLU A 64 6.91 8.61 24.58
N CYS A 65 7.44 9.30 25.60
CA CYS A 65 6.88 9.27 26.95
C CYS A 65 5.91 10.44 27.11
N TYR A 66 4.64 10.14 27.37
CA TYR A 66 3.59 11.10 27.61
C TYR A 66 2.98 10.90 29.00
N ALA A 67 2.44 11.98 29.56
CA ALA A 67 1.72 11.89 30.84
C ALA A 67 0.37 11.18 30.63
N PRO A 68 -0.08 10.36 31.60
CA PRO A 68 -1.43 9.81 31.59
C PRO A 68 -2.48 10.92 31.53
N ALA A 69 -3.59 10.64 30.85
CA ALA A 69 -4.70 11.56 30.56
C ALA A 69 -4.30 12.89 29.87
N SER A 70 -3.13 12.93 29.24
CA SER A 70 -2.65 14.10 28.51
C SER A 70 -3.30 14.21 27.12
N ARG A 71 -3.09 15.36 26.46
CA ARG A 71 -3.45 15.51 25.03
C ARG A 71 -2.70 14.49 24.17
N ASP A 72 -1.44 14.22 24.50
CA ASP A 72 -0.56 13.38 23.68
C ASP A 72 -0.99 11.92 23.76
N GLU A 73 -1.32 11.42 24.95
CA GLU A 73 -1.93 10.09 25.13
C GLU A 73 -3.21 9.95 24.29
N ARG A 74 -4.11 10.94 24.35
CA ARG A 74 -5.36 10.92 23.58
C ARG A 74 -5.13 10.90 22.08
N ILE A 75 -4.07 11.55 21.59
CA ILE A 75 -3.70 11.50 20.16
C ILE A 75 -3.24 10.09 19.79
N TYR A 76 -2.37 9.48 20.60
CA TYR A 76 -1.91 8.11 20.36
C TYR A 76 -3.06 7.09 20.42
N GLU A 77 -3.93 7.18 21.42
CA GLU A 77 -5.13 6.32 21.52
C GLU A 77 -6.05 6.50 20.32
N LEU A 78 -6.28 7.74 19.87
CA LEU A 78 -7.13 7.98 18.70
C LEU A 78 -6.49 7.47 17.40
N ILE A 79 -5.15 7.51 17.27
CA ILE A 79 -4.45 6.85 16.15
C ILE A 79 -4.75 5.35 16.16
N LEU A 80 -4.66 4.69 17.32
CA LEU A 80 -4.95 3.26 17.45
C LEU A 80 -6.43 2.96 17.10
N ASP A 81 -7.37 3.80 17.53
CA ASP A 81 -8.79 3.68 17.18
C ASP A 81 -9.03 3.82 15.67
N GLU A 82 -8.43 4.83 15.03
CA GLU A 82 -8.53 5.03 13.58
C GLU A 82 -7.93 3.86 12.79
N ILE A 83 -6.81 3.29 13.28
CA ILE A 83 -6.14 2.14 12.65
C ILE A 83 -7.05 0.90 12.63
N ARG A 84 -7.79 0.65 13.72
CA ARG A 84 -8.77 -0.44 13.78
C ARG A 84 -9.89 -0.28 12.75
N GLY A 85 -10.31 0.95 12.49
CA GLY A 85 -11.38 1.29 11.56
C GLY A 85 -10.94 1.39 10.10
N MET A 86 -9.66 1.21 9.78
CA MET A 86 -9.16 1.40 8.42
C MET A 86 -9.82 0.45 7.42
N ALA A 87 -10.29 1.03 6.31
CA ALA A 87 -10.74 0.24 5.19
C ALA A 87 -9.55 -0.46 4.53
N ILE A 88 -9.62 -1.79 4.49
CA ILE A 88 -8.72 -2.63 3.71
C ILE A 88 -9.01 -2.35 2.24
N LEU A 89 -8.00 -1.87 1.52
CA LEU A 89 -8.12 -1.69 0.08
C LEU A 89 -7.66 -2.98 -0.60
N PRO A 90 -8.44 -3.54 -1.54
CA PRO A 90 -8.01 -4.70 -2.30
C PRO A 90 -6.65 -4.39 -2.93
N PHE A 91 -5.63 -5.11 -2.48
CA PHE A 91 -4.28 -4.97 -2.96
C PHE A 91 -3.99 -6.09 -3.96
N GLY A 92 -3.83 -5.68 -5.21
CA GLY A 92 -3.55 -6.58 -6.32
C GLY A 92 -4.16 -6.02 -7.59
N LEU A 93 -3.45 -6.16 -8.71
CA LEU A 93 -4.11 -6.06 -10.00
C LEU A 93 -5.03 -7.28 -10.10
N PRO A 94 -6.30 -7.14 -10.52
CA PRO A 94 -7.13 -8.30 -10.79
C PRO A 94 -6.41 -9.19 -11.80
N GLU A 95 -6.35 -10.49 -11.52
CA GLU A 95 -5.69 -11.41 -12.44
C GLU A 95 -6.42 -11.35 -13.80
N PRO A 96 -5.70 -11.24 -14.93
CA PRO A 96 -6.35 -11.10 -16.22
C PRO A 96 -7.26 -12.29 -16.49
N GLN A 97 -8.47 -12.05 -16.99
CA GLN A 97 -9.38 -13.14 -17.34
C GLN A 97 -8.97 -13.86 -18.63
N SER A 98 -8.24 -13.19 -19.54
CA SER A 98 -7.77 -13.82 -20.78
C SER A 98 -6.45 -14.55 -20.56
N ASP A 99 -6.35 -15.76 -21.09
CA ASP A 99 -5.16 -16.60 -20.97
C ASP A 99 -3.92 -15.94 -21.58
N THR A 100 -4.11 -15.16 -22.65
CA THR A 100 -3.03 -14.39 -23.28
C THR A 100 -2.43 -13.36 -22.32
N LEU A 101 -3.26 -12.61 -21.60
CA LEU A 101 -2.78 -11.62 -20.63
C LEU A 101 -2.21 -12.27 -19.37
N ARG A 102 -2.77 -13.42 -18.92
CA ARG A 102 -2.18 -14.20 -17.82
C ARG A 102 -0.76 -14.63 -18.14
N ARG A 103 -0.53 -15.17 -19.35
CA ARG A 103 0.81 -15.57 -19.81
C ARG A 103 1.77 -14.39 -19.85
N LEU A 104 1.32 -13.23 -20.33
CA LEU A 104 2.13 -12.00 -20.28
C LEU A 104 2.48 -11.62 -18.84
N CYS A 105 1.50 -11.55 -17.94
CA CYS A 105 1.73 -11.23 -16.53
C CYS A 105 2.67 -12.24 -15.86
N GLN A 106 2.55 -13.53 -16.18
CA GLN A 106 3.47 -14.56 -15.71
C GLN A 106 4.90 -14.34 -16.22
N GLN A 107 5.10 -14.09 -17.51
CA GLN A 107 6.43 -13.82 -18.08
C GLN A 107 7.08 -12.56 -17.46
N VAL A 108 6.29 -11.54 -17.16
CA VAL A 108 6.78 -10.34 -16.46
C VAL A 108 7.19 -10.68 -15.03
N ARG A 109 6.38 -11.46 -14.30
CA ARG A 109 6.66 -11.90 -12.91
C ARG A 109 7.91 -12.78 -12.82
N GLU A 110 8.15 -13.64 -13.80
CA GLU A 110 9.31 -14.54 -13.86
C GLU A 110 10.62 -13.82 -14.21
N ALA A 111 10.57 -12.59 -14.73
CA ALA A 111 11.73 -11.80 -15.13
C ALA A 111 11.71 -10.34 -14.61
N PRO A 112 11.74 -10.13 -13.28
CA PRO A 112 11.56 -8.80 -12.67
C PRO A 112 12.69 -7.79 -13.00
N GLY A 113 13.87 -8.26 -13.44
CA GLY A 113 14.99 -7.41 -13.86
C GLY A 113 14.96 -7.01 -15.35
N LYS A 114 14.04 -7.56 -16.15
CA LYS A 114 13.94 -7.28 -17.58
C LYS A 114 13.09 -6.03 -17.82
N ALA A 115 13.60 -5.08 -18.59
CA ALA A 115 12.80 -3.96 -19.06
C ALA A 115 11.76 -4.48 -20.06
N TRP A 116 10.47 -4.24 -19.78
CA TRP A 116 9.36 -4.55 -20.65
C TRP A 116 8.83 -3.26 -21.28
N SER A 117 8.69 -3.23 -22.61
CA SER A 117 7.98 -2.16 -23.31
C SER A 117 6.56 -2.58 -23.70
N SER A 118 5.67 -1.59 -23.87
CA SER A 118 4.31 -1.81 -24.39
C SER A 118 4.32 -2.55 -25.72
N GLY A 119 5.24 -2.21 -26.62
CA GLY A 119 5.41 -2.89 -27.91
C GLY A 119 5.84 -4.35 -27.79
N GLN A 120 6.71 -4.68 -26.83
CA GLN A 120 7.08 -6.08 -26.56
C GLN A 120 5.90 -6.87 -26.01
N ALA A 121 5.17 -6.30 -25.05
CA ALA A 121 3.98 -6.91 -24.47
C ALA A 121 2.87 -7.11 -25.52
N ALA A 122 2.68 -6.14 -26.42
CA ALA A 122 1.68 -6.20 -27.48
C ALA A 122 2.00 -7.29 -28.50
N LYS A 123 3.29 -7.47 -28.85
CA LYS A 123 3.75 -8.58 -29.70
C LYS A 123 3.49 -9.94 -29.07
N VAL A 124 3.80 -10.11 -27.78
CA VAL A 124 3.53 -11.36 -27.05
C VAL A 124 2.03 -11.70 -27.07
N CYS A 125 1.18 -10.68 -26.97
CA CYS A 125 -0.28 -10.86 -27.01
C CYS A 125 -0.88 -10.92 -28.41
N SER A 126 -0.10 -10.70 -29.48
CA SER A 126 -0.61 -10.52 -30.86
C SER A 126 -1.69 -9.44 -30.97
N MET A 127 -1.48 -8.32 -30.28
CA MET A 127 -2.40 -7.17 -30.26
C MET A 127 -1.66 -5.89 -30.65
N SER A 128 -2.40 -4.83 -30.99
CA SER A 128 -1.81 -3.50 -31.09
C SER A 128 -1.52 -2.92 -29.70
N GLU A 129 -0.52 -2.04 -29.57
CA GLU A 129 -0.23 -1.36 -28.30
C GLU A 129 -1.44 -0.56 -27.78
N ARG A 130 -2.22 0.05 -28.69
CA ARG A 130 -3.45 0.77 -28.35
C ARG A 130 -4.48 -0.16 -27.70
N THR A 131 -4.71 -1.33 -28.29
CA THR A 131 -5.67 -2.30 -27.77
C THR A 131 -5.20 -2.85 -26.42
N LEU A 132 -3.91 -3.16 -26.29
CA LEU A 132 -3.32 -3.64 -25.04
C LEU A 132 -3.50 -2.60 -23.92
N ASN A 133 -3.11 -1.35 -24.16
CA ASN A 133 -3.23 -0.27 -23.17
C ASN A 133 -4.69 0.01 -22.81
N ALA A 134 -5.61 -0.02 -23.78
CA ALA A 134 -7.04 0.16 -23.50
C ALA A 134 -7.60 -0.96 -22.58
N ILE A 135 -7.16 -2.21 -22.76
CA ILE A 135 -7.58 -3.33 -21.91
C ILE A 135 -7.03 -3.19 -20.49
N PHE A 136 -5.76 -2.81 -20.35
CA PHE A 136 -5.17 -2.56 -19.03
C PHE A 136 -5.82 -1.36 -18.34
N SER A 137 -6.05 -0.24 -19.03
CA SER A 137 -6.67 0.95 -18.43
C SER A 137 -8.14 0.75 -18.05
N SER A 138 -8.90 -0.07 -18.78
CA SER A 138 -10.32 -0.33 -18.48
C SER A 138 -10.55 -1.40 -17.41
N ARG A 139 -9.56 -2.26 -17.14
CA ARG A 139 -9.66 -3.38 -16.18
C ARG A 139 -8.81 -3.20 -14.91
N LEU A 140 -7.99 -2.16 -14.85
CA LEU A 140 -7.14 -1.84 -13.69
C LEU A 140 -7.54 -0.54 -12.96
N ALA A 141 -8.73 0.00 -13.25
CA ALA A 141 -9.31 1.14 -12.54
C ALA A 141 -10.13 0.69 -11.33
#